data_AF-K2PCR6-F1
#
_entry.id   AF-K2PCR6-F1
#
_cell.length_a   1.000
_cell.length_b   1.000
_cell.length_c   1.000
_cell.angle_alpha   90.00
_cell.angle_beta   90.00
_cell.angle_gamma   90.00
#
_symmetry.space_group_name_H-M   'P 1'
#
loop_
_entity.id
_entity.type
_entity.pdbx_description
1 polymer ?
#
loop_
_entity_poly.entity_id
_entity_poly.type
_entity_poly.pdbx_seq_one_letter_code
_entity_poly.pdbx_strand_id
1 'polypeptide(L)'
;MTRPRAATLNDPRPDAGIDFDPMTLVDPGRVDRVYRAIGKERPEPAFADMRLEHGSLQRPPRQAGVSELLSAFAGRELRPSDLLAELKSAIAQSRSGGEAVLRFVPDAEAAALESDRRYAEGKARPLEGIPFGVKDIIDVAGAVVTSGSHFTGDRVATSDAAVVSALRAAGAIPFAMTATR
;
A
#
# COMPACT_ATOMS: atom_id res chain seq x y z
N MET A 1 -51.50 -35.76 2.72
CA MET A 1 -50.32 -35.17 3.38
C MET A 1 -49.11 -35.47 2.51
N THR A 2 -48.73 -34.52 1.66
CA THR A 2 -47.68 -34.69 0.63
C THR A 2 -46.47 -33.88 1.08
N ARG A 3 -45.35 -34.55 1.38
CA ARG A 3 -44.09 -33.87 1.77
C ARG A 3 -43.51 -33.12 0.56
N PRO A 4 -42.95 -31.91 0.72
CA PRO A 4 -42.22 -31.24 -0.35
C PRO A 4 -40.87 -31.93 -0.57
N ARG A 5 -40.51 -32.14 -1.84
CA ARG A 5 -39.24 -32.73 -2.27
C ARG A 5 -38.15 -31.66 -2.16
N ALA A 6 -37.02 -32.00 -1.54
CA ALA A 6 -35.85 -31.15 -1.41
C ALA A 6 -35.29 -30.73 -2.79
N ALA A 7 -34.94 -29.46 -2.94
CA ALA A 7 -34.20 -28.95 -4.08
C ALA A 7 -32.75 -29.46 -4.00
N THR A 8 -32.33 -30.23 -5.00
CA THR A 8 -30.97 -30.72 -5.16
C THR A 8 -30.06 -29.55 -5.55
N LEU A 9 -29.03 -29.24 -4.74
CA LEU A 9 -27.92 -28.35 -5.13
C LEU A 9 -27.09 -29.05 -6.22
N ASN A 10 -27.52 -29.00 -7.49
CA ASN A 10 -26.62 -29.26 -8.61
C ASN A 10 -27.21 -28.81 -9.96
N ASP A 11 -27.74 -27.59 -10.01
CA ASP A 11 -28.06 -26.97 -11.30
C ASP A 11 -26.81 -26.19 -11.78
N PRO A 12 -26.16 -26.57 -12.89
CA PRO A 12 -25.03 -25.80 -13.41
C PRO A 12 -25.54 -24.41 -13.78
N ARG A 13 -24.84 -23.37 -13.31
CA ARG A 13 -25.13 -22.00 -13.75
C ARG A 13 -25.04 -21.96 -15.28
N PRO A 14 -25.96 -21.28 -15.98
CA PRO A 14 -25.80 -21.05 -17.40
C PRO A 14 -24.49 -20.30 -17.60
N ASP A 15 -23.62 -20.91 -18.39
CA ASP A 15 -22.48 -20.31 -19.04
C ASP A 15 -22.98 -19.09 -19.83
N ALA A 16 -22.91 -17.91 -19.22
CA ALA A 16 -22.89 -16.67 -19.98
C ALA A 16 -21.61 -16.74 -20.82
N GLY A 17 -21.75 -17.25 -22.06
CA GLY A 17 -20.67 -17.51 -23.00
C GLY A 17 -19.80 -16.27 -23.19
N ILE A 18 -18.73 -16.23 -22.42
CA ILE A 18 -17.59 -15.35 -22.65
C ILE A 18 -16.58 -16.25 -23.37
N ASP A 19 -16.59 -16.17 -24.69
CA ASP A 19 -15.70 -16.91 -25.58
C ASP A 19 -14.28 -16.37 -25.41
N PHE A 20 -13.49 -17.03 -24.55
CA PHE A 20 -12.07 -16.76 -24.36
C PHE A 20 -11.28 -17.72 -25.25
N ASP A 21 -10.67 -17.19 -26.33
CA ASP A 21 -9.75 -17.97 -27.15
C ASP A 21 -8.34 -17.92 -26.52
N PRO A 22 -7.85 -19.03 -25.94
CA PRO A 22 -6.56 -19.08 -25.25
C PRO A 22 -5.36 -18.87 -26.18
N MET A 23 -5.53 -19.00 -27.49
CA MET A 23 -4.45 -18.78 -28.46
C MET A 23 -4.28 -17.31 -28.83
N THR A 24 -5.31 -16.49 -28.63
CA THR A 24 -5.25 -15.05 -28.90
C THR A 24 -4.80 -14.26 -27.68
N LEU A 25 -5.01 -14.80 -26.47
CA LEU A 25 -4.79 -14.12 -25.19
C LEU A 25 -5.56 -12.79 -25.06
N VAL A 26 -6.55 -12.54 -25.92
CA VAL A 26 -7.35 -11.31 -25.90
C VAL A 26 -8.48 -11.48 -24.89
N ASP A 27 -8.44 -10.68 -23.84
CA ASP A 27 -9.43 -10.64 -22.78
C ASP A 27 -10.78 -10.12 -23.34
N PRO A 28 -11.84 -10.94 -23.27
CA PRO A 28 -13.17 -10.59 -23.77
C PRO A 28 -13.88 -9.49 -22.96
N GLY A 29 -13.43 -9.24 -21.72
CA GLY A 29 -13.74 -8.05 -20.91
C GLY A 29 -13.09 -6.77 -21.44
N ARG A 30 -12.30 -6.85 -22.52
CA ARG A 30 -11.68 -5.73 -23.24
C ARG A 30 -10.66 -4.93 -22.43
N VAL A 31 -10.11 -5.50 -21.37
CA VAL A 31 -9.04 -4.87 -20.56
C VAL A 31 -7.75 -4.68 -21.35
N ASP A 32 -7.53 -5.48 -22.41
CA ASP A 32 -6.38 -5.35 -23.32
C ASP A 32 -6.48 -4.17 -24.28
N ARG A 33 -7.64 -3.49 -24.32
CA ARG A 33 -7.74 -2.25 -25.10
C ARG A 33 -6.80 -1.22 -24.50
N VAL A 34 -6.01 -0.58 -25.36
CA VAL A 34 -5.18 0.58 -24.99
C VAL A 34 -6.03 1.52 -24.15
N TYR A 35 -5.61 1.73 -22.91
CA TYR A 35 -6.25 2.63 -21.98
C TYR A 35 -6.31 4.03 -22.60
N ARG A 36 -7.44 4.39 -23.20
CA ARG A 36 -7.71 5.78 -23.58
C ARG A 36 -8.05 6.50 -22.29
N ALA A 37 -7.11 7.31 -21.81
CA ALA A 37 -7.40 8.29 -20.79
C ALA A 37 -8.67 9.03 -21.22
N ILE A 38 -9.74 8.87 -20.43
CA ILE A 38 -10.98 9.60 -20.67
C ILE A 38 -10.60 11.06 -20.45
N GLY A 39 -10.55 11.84 -21.52
CA GLY A 39 -10.38 13.28 -21.48
C GLY A 39 -11.54 13.87 -20.68
N LYS A 40 -11.35 13.99 -19.38
CA LYS A 40 -12.15 14.81 -18.50
C LYS A 40 -11.15 15.59 -17.68
N GLU A 41 -11.26 16.91 -17.75
CA GLU A 41 -10.91 17.75 -16.61
C GLU A 41 -11.40 17.00 -15.37
N ARG A 42 -10.45 16.42 -14.62
CA ARG A 42 -10.80 15.89 -13.32
C ARG A 42 -11.21 17.12 -12.54
N PRO A 43 -12.42 17.17 -11.94
CA PRO A 43 -12.65 18.18 -10.93
C PRO A 43 -11.46 18.09 -9.97
N GLU A 44 -10.81 19.23 -9.72
CA GLU A 44 -9.77 19.34 -8.70
C GLU A 44 -10.28 18.57 -7.49
N PRO A 45 -9.54 17.56 -7.03
CA PRO A 45 -10.09 16.69 -6.02
C PRO A 45 -10.42 17.56 -4.80
N ALA A 46 -11.62 17.36 -4.24
CA ALA A 46 -12.15 18.13 -3.11
C ALA A 46 -11.39 17.87 -1.78
N PHE A 47 -10.07 17.67 -1.85
CA PHE A 47 -9.18 17.58 -0.70
C PHE A 47 -8.71 18.95 -0.21
N ALA A 48 -8.86 20.00 -1.02
CA ALA A 48 -8.36 21.34 -0.69
C ALA A 48 -9.00 21.95 0.57
N ASP A 49 -10.24 21.57 0.89
CA ASP A 49 -11.01 22.17 1.99
C ASP A 49 -11.14 21.27 3.24
N MET A 50 -10.48 20.11 3.25
CA MET A 50 -10.55 19.22 4.40
C MET A 50 -9.59 19.70 5.50
N ARG A 51 -10.07 20.63 6.33
CA ARG A 51 -9.38 20.96 7.59
C ARG A 51 -9.43 19.75 8.50
N LEU A 52 -8.26 19.15 8.69
CA LEU A 52 -8.06 18.09 9.66
C LEU A 52 -7.96 18.76 11.04
N GLU A 53 -8.88 18.42 11.93
CA GLU A 53 -8.80 18.81 13.34
C GLU A 53 -7.55 18.15 13.95
N HIS A 54 -6.61 18.96 14.43
CA HIS A 54 -5.33 18.50 15.00
C HIS A 54 -5.54 18.19 16.48
N GLY A 55 -6.08 17.00 16.77
CA GLY A 55 -6.26 16.49 18.13
C GLY A 55 -5.11 15.58 18.56
N SER A 56 -4.87 15.49 19.87
CA SER A 56 -3.95 14.52 20.47
C SER A 56 -4.35 13.09 20.10
N LEU A 57 -3.38 12.17 20.00
CA LEU A 57 -3.61 10.76 19.61
C LEU A 57 -4.64 10.10 20.55
N GLN A 58 -5.87 9.91 20.06
CA GLN A 58 -6.95 9.23 20.79
C GLN A 58 -6.86 7.70 20.73
N ARG A 59 -5.93 7.17 19.92
CA ARG A 59 -5.75 5.75 19.61
C ARG A 59 -4.26 5.39 19.61
N PRO A 60 -3.91 4.09 19.75
CA PRO A 60 -2.54 3.65 19.55
C PRO A 60 -1.99 4.16 18.20
N PRO A 61 -0.73 4.59 18.10
CA PRO A 61 -0.18 5.19 16.87
C PRO A 61 -0.39 4.34 15.62
N ARG A 62 -0.22 3.02 15.71
CA ARG A 62 -0.47 2.08 14.61
C ARG A 62 -1.93 2.01 14.10
N GLN A 63 -2.88 2.60 14.82
CA GLN A 63 -4.32 2.66 14.48
C GLN A 63 -4.77 4.09 14.13
N ALA A 64 -3.87 5.07 14.20
CA ALA A 64 -4.16 6.47 13.89
C ALA A 64 -4.21 6.72 12.38
N GLY A 65 -4.99 7.72 11.98
CA GLY A 65 -5.00 8.22 10.60
C GLY A 65 -3.74 9.02 10.27
N VAL A 66 -3.46 9.17 8.98
CA VAL A 66 -2.28 9.93 8.49
C VAL A 66 -2.24 11.34 9.07
N SER A 67 -3.38 12.02 9.09
CA SER A 67 -3.50 13.38 9.60
C SER A 67 -3.18 13.51 11.09
N GLU A 68 -3.64 12.55 11.90
CA GLU A 68 -3.37 12.51 13.33
C GLU A 68 -1.88 12.26 13.59
N LEU A 69 -1.25 11.37 12.81
CA LEU A 69 0.18 11.11 12.88
C LEU A 69 1.00 12.35 12.50
N LEU A 70 0.66 13.02 11.40
CA LEU A 70 1.34 14.25 10.99
C LEU A 70 1.23 15.35 12.06
N SER A 71 0.06 15.48 12.68
CA SER A 71 -0.16 16.39 13.81
C SER A 71 0.71 16.02 15.02
N ALA A 72 0.73 14.75 15.40
CA ALA A 72 1.53 14.26 16.53
C ALA A 72 3.04 14.44 16.29
N PHE A 73 3.51 14.25 15.05
CA PHE A 73 4.90 14.50 14.68
C PHE A 73 5.25 15.99 14.75
N ALA A 74 4.38 16.85 14.22
CA ALA A 74 4.57 18.30 14.27
C ALA A 74 4.55 18.83 15.72
N GLY A 75 3.67 18.27 16.57
CA GLY A 75 3.57 18.55 17.99
C GLY A 75 4.68 17.91 18.85
N ARG A 76 5.56 17.09 18.26
CA ARG A 76 6.63 16.34 18.94
C ARG A 76 6.11 15.37 20.02
N GLU A 77 4.85 14.96 19.91
CA GLU A 77 4.23 13.96 20.78
C GLU A 77 4.68 12.53 20.41
N LEU A 78 5.02 12.33 19.13
CA LEU A 78 5.49 11.07 18.56
C LEU A 78 6.61 11.36 17.56
N ARG A 79 7.59 10.45 17.46
CA ARG A 79 8.62 10.53 16.41
C ARG A 79 8.32 9.54 15.29
N PRO A 80 8.55 9.91 14.01
CA PRO A 80 8.56 8.96 12.90
C PRO A 80 9.35 7.66 13.18
N SER A 81 10.53 7.76 13.81
CA SER A 81 11.33 6.59 14.20
C SER A 81 10.60 5.63 15.13
N ASP A 82 9.85 6.16 16.09
CA ASP A 82 9.18 5.39 17.13
C ASP A 82 7.96 4.67 16.55
N LEU A 83 7.20 5.35 15.68
CA LEU A 83 6.11 4.72 14.93
C LEU A 83 6.63 3.57 14.06
N LEU A 84 7.73 3.79 13.32
CA LEU A 84 8.30 2.75 12.46
C LEU A 84 8.71 1.52 13.28
N ALA A 85 9.38 1.73 14.41
CA ALA A 85 9.78 0.66 15.32
C ALA A 85 8.56 -0.08 15.89
N GLU A 86 7.51 0.64 16.30
CA GLU A 86 6.25 0.04 16.77
C GLU A 86 5.62 -0.84 15.69
N LEU A 87 5.51 -0.35 14.45
CA LEU A 87 4.92 -1.10 13.34
C LEU A 87 5.71 -2.37 13.03
N LYS A 88 7.04 -2.28 12.95
CA LYS A 88 7.89 -3.46 12.72
C LYS A 88 7.72 -4.50 13.82
N SER A 89 7.67 -4.06 15.07
CA SER A 89 7.44 -4.92 16.23
C SER A 89 6.07 -5.60 16.18
N ALA A 90 5.02 -4.84 15.87
CA ALA A 90 3.66 -5.37 15.73
C ALA A 90 3.53 -6.38 14.58
N ILE A 91 4.21 -6.15 13.45
CA ILE A 91 4.24 -7.08 12.31
C ILE A 91 4.93 -8.38 12.71
N ALA A 92 6.09 -8.31 13.38
CA ALA A 92 6.85 -9.47 13.81
C ALA A 92 6.10 -10.34 14.83
N GLN A 93 5.25 -9.73 15.66
CA GLN A 93 4.48 -10.42 16.69
C GLN A 93 3.14 -10.99 16.19
N SER A 94 2.71 -10.61 14.98
CA SER A 94 1.44 -11.05 14.40
C SER A 94 1.65 -12.12 13.33
N ARG A 95 0.92 -13.24 13.44
CA ARG A 95 0.89 -14.27 12.39
C ARG A 95 0.47 -13.69 11.04
N SER A 96 -0.60 -12.90 11.01
CA SER A 96 -1.06 -12.26 9.76
C SER A 96 -0.06 -11.22 9.25
N GLY A 97 0.71 -10.59 10.14
CA GLY A 97 1.82 -9.70 9.78
C GLY A 97 2.93 -10.44 9.04
N GLY A 98 3.38 -11.58 9.57
CA GLY A 98 4.38 -12.43 8.94
C GLY A 98 3.92 -13.04 7.61
N GLU A 99 2.62 -13.25 7.44
CA GLU A 99 2.07 -13.68 6.15
C GLU A 99 2.00 -12.50 5.15
N ALA A 100 1.64 -11.29 5.59
CA ALA A 100 1.44 -10.14 4.72
C ALA A 100 2.73 -9.43 4.29
N VAL A 101 3.78 -9.45 5.12
CA VAL A 101 5.05 -8.75 4.86
C VAL A 101 6.13 -9.76 4.53
N LEU A 102 6.68 -9.67 3.32
CA LEU A 102 7.74 -10.56 2.86
C LEU A 102 9.12 -10.14 3.38
N ARG A 103 9.40 -8.84 3.39
CA ARG A 103 10.62 -8.26 3.94
C ARG A 103 10.47 -6.78 4.26
N PHE A 104 11.38 -6.27 5.09
CA PHE A 104 11.52 -4.84 5.31
C PHE A 104 12.47 -4.21 4.29
N VAL A 105 12.25 -2.93 3.97
CA VAL A 105 13.10 -2.14 3.08
C VAL A 105 14.38 -1.74 3.84
N PRO A 106 15.59 -1.94 3.28
CA PRO A 106 16.85 -1.75 4.01
C PRO A 106 17.07 -0.37 4.63
N ASP A 107 16.62 0.70 3.98
CA ASP A 107 16.90 2.08 4.41
C ASP A 107 15.77 2.73 5.22
N ALA A 108 14.78 1.96 5.66
CA ALA A 108 13.59 2.49 6.31
C ALA A 108 13.91 3.20 7.63
N GLU A 109 14.77 2.62 8.46
CA GLU A 109 15.18 3.18 9.76
C GLU A 109 15.96 4.48 9.60
N ALA A 110 16.91 4.49 8.66
CA ALA A 110 17.69 5.69 8.35
C ALA A 110 16.78 6.82 7.84
N ALA A 111 15.81 6.50 6.98
CA ALA A 111 14.83 7.47 6.50
C ALA A 111 13.92 8.01 7.63
N ALA A 112 13.57 7.19 8.62
CA ALA A 112 12.77 7.62 9.77
C ALA A 112 13.57 8.54 10.71
N LEU A 113 14.83 8.19 11.01
CA LEU A 113 15.72 9.07 11.80
C LEU A 113 15.95 10.42 11.12
N GLU A 114 16.13 10.40 9.80
CA GLU A 114 16.25 11.63 9.02
C GLU A 114 14.94 12.45 9.01
N SER A 115 13.78 11.78 9.05
CA SER A 115 12.48 12.45 9.20
C SER A 115 12.36 13.13 10.56
N ASP A 116 12.81 12.49 11.65
CA ASP A 116 12.88 13.12 12.97
C ASP A 116 13.70 14.42 12.93
N ARG A 117 14.86 14.39 12.25
CA ARG A 117 15.71 15.57 12.06
C ARG A 117 14.99 16.68 11.30
N ARG A 118 14.26 16.36 10.23
CA ARG A 118 13.48 17.37 9.48
C ARG A 118 12.38 17.99 10.31
N TYR A 119 11.69 17.22 11.16
CA TYR A 119 10.74 17.78 12.12
C TYR A 119 11.43 18.70 13.14
N ALA A 120 12.59 18.32 13.66
CA ALA A 120 13.36 19.16 14.58
C ALA A 120 13.79 20.49 13.93
N GLU A 121 14.11 20.47 12.64
CA GLU A 121 14.54 21.62 11.85
C GLU A 121 13.40 22.46 11.24
N GLY A 122 12.14 22.06 11.42
CA GLY A 122 11.01 22.74 10.78
C GLY A 122 10.98 22.60 9.26
N LYS A 123 11.58 21.54 8.71
CA LYS A 123 11.67 21.23 7.27
C LYS A 123 10.83 20.02 6.88
N ALA A 124 9.79 19.71 7.65
CA ALA A 124 8.89 18.61 7.36
C ALA A 124 8.19 18.83 6.01
N ARG A 125 8.16 17.78 5.19
CA ARG A 125 7.42 17.71 3.92
C ARG A 125 5.98 17.23 4.15
N PRO A 126 5.09 17.29 3.15
CA PRO A 126 3.66 17.02 3.34
C PRO A 126 3.32 15.64 3.93
N LEU A 127 4.15 14.63 3.70
CA LEU A 127 4.00 13.27 4.23
C LEU A 127 5.23 12.83 5.05
N GLU A 128 5.99 13.77 5.62
CA GLU A 128 7.24 13.47 6.32
C GLU A 128 7.05 12.37 7.37
N GLY A 129 7.89 11.34 7.28
CA GLY A 129 7.94 10.30 8.29
C GLY A 129 6.81 9.27 8.22
N ILE A 130 5.84 9.40 7.31
CA ILE A 130 4.72 8.46 7.21
C ILE A 130 5.18 7.13 6.58
N PRO A 131 5.15 6.00 7.32
CA PRO A 131 5.56 4.71 6.79
C PRO A 131 4.46 4.11 5.90
N PHE A 132 4.85 3.47 4.79
CA PHE A 132 3.92 2.74 3.92
C PHE A 132 4.48 1.41 3.41
N GLY A 133 3.58 0.46 3.18
CA GLY A 133 3.89 -0.83 2.55
C GLY A 133 3.82 -0.74 1.03
N VAL A 134 4.66 -1.49 0.35
CA VAL A 134 4.76 -1.55 -1.11
C VAL A 134 4.47 -2.97 -1.56
N LYS A 135 3.58 -3.16 -2.53
CA LYS A 135 3.30 -4.50 -3.08
C LYS A 135 4.54 -5.04 -3.78
N ASP A 136 4.84 -6.32 -3.62
CA ASP A 136 6.03 -7.00 -4.17
C ASP A 136 6.01 -7.18 -5.71
N ILE A 137 5.32 -6.30 -6.43
CA ILE A 137 5.38 -6.13 -7.89
C ILE A 137 5.82 -4.70 -8.25
N ILE A 138 6.04 -3.84 -7.25
CA ILE A 138 6.41 -2.43 -7.40
C ILE A 138 7.84 -2.26 -6.90
N ASP A 139 8.67 -1.61 -7.72
CA ASP A 139 10.08 -1.45 -7.44
C ASP A 139 10.34 -0.44 -6.31
N VAL A 140 11.18 -0.87 -5.37
CA VAL A 140 11.80 -0.03 -4.34
C VAL A 140 13.31 -0.24 -4.44
N ALA A 141 14.07 0.81 -4.68
CA ALA A 141 15.52 0.74 -4.83
C ALA A 141 16.16 0.00 -3.65
N GLY A 142 17.02 -0.98 -3.94
CA GLY A 142 17.71 -1.81 -2.96
C GLY A 142 16.87 -2.94 -2.35
N ALA A 143 15.55 -2.96 -2.57
CA ALA A 143 14.70 -4.07 -2.12
C ALA A 143 14.70 -5.22 -3.12
N VAL A 144 14.53 -6.45 -2.62
CA VAL A 144 14.22 -7.61 -3.46
C VAL A 144 12.76 -7.56 -3.85
N VAL A 145 12.49 -7.76 -5.13
CA VAL A 145 11.16 -7.86 -5.74
C VAL A 145 11.04 -9.26 -6.34
N THR A 146 10.01 -10.02 -5.94
CA THR A 146 9.78 -11.38 -6.47
C THR A 146 8.62 -11.45 -7.44
N SER A 147 7.72 -10.46 -7.43
CA SER A 147 6.47 -10.46 -8.20
C SER A 147 5.54 -11.64 -7.88
N GLY A 148 5.77 -12.36 -6.77
CA GLY A 148 5.00 -13.53 -6.38
C GLY A 148 5.11 -14.71 -7.36
N SER A 149 6.13 -14.75 -8.21
CA SER A 149 6.28 -15.79 -9.24
C SER A 149 7.66 -16.43 -9.24
N HIS A 150 7.67 -17.75 -9.34
CA HIS A 150 8.91 -18.53 -9.50
C HIS A 150 9.62 -18.25 -10.83
N PHE A 151 8.89 -17.75 -11.84
CA PHE A 151 9.47 -17.43 -13.15
C PHE A 151 10.20 -16.08 -13.18
N THR A 152 9.77 -15.12 -12.37
CA THR A 152 10.38 -13.79 -12.30
C THR A 152 11.64 -13.78 -11.43
N GLY A 153 11.75 -14.74 -10.51
CA GLY A 153 12.89 -14.88 -9.60
C GLY A 153 13.03 -13.71 -8.62
N ASP A 154 14.11 -13.74 -7.84
CA ASP A 154 14.45 -12.68 -6.90
C ASP A 154 15.37 -11.68 -7.60
N ARG A 155 14.88 -10.45 -7.84
CA ARG A 155 15.73 -9.34 -8.32
C ARG A 155 15.82 -8.24 -7.30
N VAL A 156 16.99 -7.62 -7.19
CA VAL A 156 17.16 -6.38 -6.43
C VAL A 156 16.83 -5.22 -7.37
N ALA A 157 15.82 -4.41 -7.04
CA ALA A 157 15.47 -3.26 -7.85
C ALA A 157 16.56 -2.18 -7.77
N THR A 158 17.00 -1.67 -8.92
CA THR A 158 18.06 -0.65 -9.02
C THR A 158 17.55 0.77 -8.80
N SER A 159 16.24 0.98 -8.98
CA SER A 159 15.58 2.28 -8.86
C SER A 159 14.17 2.10 -8.30
N ASP A 160 13.64 3.15 -7.69
CA ASP A 160 12.24 3.20 -7.29
C ASP A 160 11.31 3.26 -8.52
N ALA A 161 10.13 2.66 -8.40
CA ALA A 161 9.02 2.94 -9.31
C ALA A 161 8.52 4.40 -9.13
N ALA A 162 7.93 4.99 -10.17
CA ALA A 162 7.50 6.39 -10.16
C ALA A 162 6.61 6.77 -8.95
N VAL A 163 5.69 5.87 -8.54
CA VAL A 163 4.83 6.08 -7.37
C VAL A 163 5.63 6.10 -6.05
N VAL A 164 6.64 5.24 -5.92
CA VAL A 164 7.51 5.18 -4.75
C VAL A 164 8.37 6.43 -4.68
N SER A 165 8.95 6.85 -5.82
CA SER A 165 9.72 8.10 -5.91
C SER A 165 8.88 9.32 -5.52
N ALA A 166 7.63 9.41 -6.00
CA ALA A 166 6.74 10.52 -5.67
C ALA A 166 6.41 10.57 -4.17
N LEU A 167 6.10 9.42 -3.56
CA LEU A 167 5.81 9.34 -2.12
C LEU A 167 7.05 9.66 -1.27
N ARG A 168 8.23 9.15 -1.65
CA ARG A 168 9.49 9.51 -0.99
C ARG A 168 9.81 10.99 -1.11
N ALA A 169 9.56 11.61 -2.26
CA ALA A 169 9.73 13.04 -2.46
C ALA A 169 8.82 13.86 -1.53
N ALA A 170 7.57 13.42 -1.32
CA ALA A 170 6.65 13.99 -0.34
C ALA A 170 7.01 13.70 1.13
N GLY A 171 7.94 12.77 1.36
CA GLY A 171 8.52 12.44 2.65
C GLY A 171 8.03 11.18 3.34
N ALA A 172 7.20 10.41 2.65
CA ALA A 172 6.78 9.10 3.12
C ALA A 172 7.93 8.07 3.01
N ILE A 173 7.87 7.03 3.83
CA ILE A 173 8.92 6.02 3.99
C ILE A 173 8.39 4.64 3.55
N PRO A 174 8.84 4.09 2.41
CA PRO A 174 8.56 2.70 2.10
C PRO A 174 9.34 1.83 3.08
N PHE A 175 8.64 0.99 3.85
CA PHE A 175 9.29 0.20 4.90
C PHE A 175 9.10 -1.31 4.79
N ALA A 176 8.09 -1.76 4.04
CA ALA A 176 7.76 -3.18 3.93
C ALA A 176 7.38 -3.55 2.50
N MET A 177 7.96 -4.64 2.00
CA MET A 177 7.49 -5.33 0.79
C MET A 177 6.38 -6.30 1.19
N THR A 178 5.21 -6.13 0.60
CA THR A 178 3.99 -6.88 0.94
C THR A 178 3.70 -7.96 -0.09
N ALA A 179 3.21 -9.10 0.40
CA ALA A 179 3.08 -10.32 -0.37
C ALA A 179 2.11 -10.17 -1.56
N THR A 180 2.51 -10.71 -2.70
CA THR A 180 1.64 -10.95 -3.87
C THR A 180 1.33 -12.45 -3.89
N ARG A 181 0.09 -12.82 -3.58
CA ARG A 181 -0.43 -14.19 -3.56
C ARG A 181 -1.76 -14.23 -4.27
#